data_AF-A0AAV5VRS2-F1
#
_entry.id   AF-A0AAV5VRS2-F1
#
_cell.length_a   1.000
_cell.length_b   1.000
_cell.length_c   1.000
_cell.angle_alpha   90.00
_cell.angle_beta   90.00
_cell.angle_gamma   90.00
#
_symmetry.space_group_name_H-M   'P 1'
#
loop_
_entity.id
_entity.type
_entity.pdbx_description
1 polymer ?
#
loop_
_entity_poly.entity_id
_entity_poly.type
_entity_poly.pdbx_seq_one_letter_code
_entity_poly.pdbx_strand_id
1 'polypeptide(L)'
;MFMMSIERRAASMRFATYEKTSKYYGYKLTLIRLVATSVLSATCLLTYGYSTPFVVYCTITTPRGENFHQCVALLLMIIEIWTIVTFERMLRKNRKRMEKEDALTLSERYQISENVRMLRIMLPVVWSHTSLTCITAVIYLIGVANGLADRNFPLFEVSSIIYTFEPIYIEIKLFSIYRKGARHNREVIVTNSATGEELHAVHSAAIQAAWR
;
A
#
# COMPACT_ATOMS: atom_id res chain seq x y z
N MET A 1 -1.44 -5.78 2.55
CA MET A 1 -2.19 -4.82 1.69
C MET A 1 -3.25 -5.49 0.80
N PHE A 2 -3.07 -6.77 0.45
CA PHE A 2 -3.98 -7.52 -0.43
C PHE A 2 -5.47 -7.49 -0.06
N MET A 3 -5.86 -7.76 1.20
CA MET A 3 -7.29 -7.74 1.58
C MET A 3 -7.93 -6.36 1.43
N MET A 4 -7.16 -5.28 1.66
CA MET A 4 -7.63 -3.93 1.41
C MET A 4 -7.83 -3.69 -0.09
N SER A 5 -6.99 -4.22 -0.97
CA SER A 5 -7.18 -4.06 -2.42
C SER A 5 -8.44 -4.77 -2.92
N ILE A 6 -8.79 -5.92 -2.35
CA ILE A 6 -10.06 -6.61 -2.62
C ILE A 6 -11.25 -5.77 -2.16
N GLU A 7 -11.21 -5.28 -0.93
CA GLU A 7 -12.25 -4.42 -0.36
C GLU A 7 -12.48 -3.18 -1.23
N ARG A 8 -11.40 -2.46 -1.57
CA ARG A 8 -11.46 -1.27 -2.41
C ARG A 8 -11.88 -1.56 -3.84
N ARG A 9 -11.51 -2.74 -4.37
CA ARG A 9 -12.00 -3.18 -5.67
C ARG A 9 -13.51 -3.40 -5.63
N ALA A 10 -14.04 -4.03 -4.58
CA ALA A 10 -15.48 -4.18 -4.40
C ALA A 10 -16.17 -2.81 -4.28
N ALA A 11 -15.62 -1.90 -3.47
CA ALA A 11 -16.12 -0.52 -3.33
C ALA A 11 -16.14 0.24 -4.66
N SER A 12 -15.06 0.13 -5.46
CA SER A 12 -14.96 0.77 -6.77
C SER A 12 -15.88 0.14 -7.81
N MET A 13 -16.13 -1.18 -7.77
CA MET A 13 -17.02 -1.84 -8.73
C MET A 13 -18.49 -1.62 -8.41
N ARG A 14 -18.85 -1.52 -7.13
CA ARG A 14 -20.23 -1.43 -6.65
C ARG A 14 -20.53 -0.09 -5.97
N PHE A 15 -19.93 1.01 -6.41
CA PHE A 15 -20.03 2.32 -5.77
C PHE A 15 -21.51 2.66 -5.42
N ALA A 16 -22.42 2.61 -6.39
CA ALA A 16 -23.85 2.88 -6.21
C ALA A 16 -24.55 2.11 -5.05
N THR A 17 -24.08 0.92 -4.70
CA THR A 17 -24.69 0.07 -3.65
C THR A 17 -23.77 -0.16 -2.46
N TYR A 18 -22.55 0.38 -2.49
CA TYR A 18 -21.52 0.09 -1.50
C TYR A 18 -21.89 0.64 -0.13
N GLU A 19 -22.49 1.84 -0.04
CA GLU A 19 -22.98 2.39 1.24
C GLU A 19 -24.04 1.52 1.91
N LYS A 20 -24.83 0.78 1.13
CA LYS A 20 -25.83 -0.17 1.65
C LYS A 20 -25.19 -1.50 2.04
N THR A 21 -23.91 -1.70 1.74
CA THR A 21 -23.21 -2.95 2.09
C THR A 21 -22.95 -2.97 3.60
N SER A 22 -23.34 -4.07 4.23
CA SER A 22 -23.18 -4.26 5.67
C SER A 22 -21.70 -4.22 6.09
N LYS A 23 -21.44 -3.61 7.25
CA LYS A 23 -20.14 -3.65 7.96
C LYS A 23 -19.60 -5.08 8.14
N TYR A 24 -20.49 -6.08 8.14
CA TYR A 24 -20.15 -7.50 8.20
C TYR A 24 -19.18 -7.94 7.10
N TYR A 25 -19.24 -7.34 5.90
CA TYR A 25 -18.30 -7.66 4.83
C TYR A 25 -16.85 -7.32 5.20
N GLY A 26 -16.63 -6.16 5.84
CA GLY A 26 -15.30 -5.76 6.33
C GLY A 26 -14.78 -6.68 7.44
N TYR A 27 -15.64 -7.04 8.40
CA TYR A 27 -15.27 -7.99 9.46
C TYR A 27 -14.91 -9.37 8.90
N LYS A 28 -15.66 -9.87 7.90
CA LYS A 28 -15.36 -11.14 7.23
C LYS A 28 -13.99 -11.11 6.56
N LEU A 29 -13.66 -10.04 5.83
CA LEU A 29 -12.34 -9.90 5.20
C LEU A 29 -11.20 -9.84 6.23
N THR A 30 -11.41 -9.13 7.33
CA THR A 30 -10.44 -9.07 8.44
C THR A 30 -10.24 -10.43 9.09
N LEU A 31 -11.31 -11.19 9.33
CA LEU A 31 -11.23 -12.54 9.88
C LEU A 31 -10.45 -13.48 8.96
N ILE A 32 -10.73 -13.45 7.65
CA ILE A 32 -9.99 -14.24 6.65
C ILE A 32 -8.51 -13.86 6.67
N ARG A 33 -8.19 -12.57 6.76
CA ARG A 33 -6.80 -12.09 6.89
C ARG A 33 -6.12 -12.69 8.12
N LEU A 34 -6.77 -12.60 9.28
CA LEU A 34 -6.22 -13.10 10.54
C LEU A 34 -5.94 -14.59 10.47
N VAL A 35 -6.93 -15.38 10.02
CA VAL A 35 -6.78 -16.84 9.87
C VAL A 35 -5.65 -17.18 8.90
N ALA A 36 -5.60 -16.55 7.73
CA ALA A 36 -4.56 -16.81 6.74
C ALA A 36 -3.16 -16.48 7.28
N THR A 37 -3.00 -15.35 7.98
CA THR A 37 -1.73 -14.97 8.60
C THR A 37 -1.36 -15.92 9.74
N SER A 38 -2.31 -16.31 10.60
CA SER A 38 -2.06 -17.26 11.70
C SER A 38 -1.64 -18.64 11.18
N VAL A 39 -2.29 -19.15 10.12
CA VAL A 39 -1.94 -20.42 9.49
C VAL A 39 -0.54 -20.33 8.88
N LEU A 40 -0.24 -19.27 8.11
CA LEU A 40 1.07 -19.08 7.51
C LEU A 40 2.17 -19.03 8.59
N SER A 41 1.96 -18.23 9.64
CA SER A 41 2.90 -18.13 10.76
C SER A 41 3.09 -19.45 11.49
N ALA A 42 2.01 -20.20 11.75
CA ALA A 42 2.09 -21.52 12.38
C ALA A 42 2.85 -22.51 11.49
N THR A 43 2.59 -22.54 10.19
CA THR A 43 3.34 -23.41 9.26
C THR A 43 4.82 -23.06 9.23
N CYS A 44 5.16 -21.77 9.18
CA CYS A 44 6.54 -21.31 9.28
C CYS A 44 7.19 -21.81 10.58
N LEU A 45 6.54 -21.65 11.73
CA LEU A 45 7.06 -22.12 13.03
C LEU A 45 7.26 -23.64 13.07
N LEU A 46 6.35 -24.42 12.49
CA LEU A 46 6.49 -25.88 12.45
C LEU A 46 7.62 -26.34 11.53
N THR A 47 7.91 -25.59 10.46
CA THR A 47 9.00 -25.92 9.52
C THR A 47 10.40 -25.61 10.06
N TYR A 48 10.53 -24.86 11.16
CA TYR A 48 11.83 -24.57 11.76
C TYR A 48 12.56 -25.84 12.20
N GLY A 49 11.87 -26.81 12.81
CA GLY A 49 12.47 -28.08 13.20
C GLY A 49 13.66 -27.95 14.17
N TYR A 50 13.40 -27.64 15.44
CA TYR A 50 14.40 -27.65 16.52
C TYR A 50 14.71 -29.08 17.03
N SER A 51 14.93 -30.04 16.12
CA SER A 51 15.15 -31.45 16.50
C SER A 51 16.59 -31.74 16.92
N THR A 52 17.51 -30.81 16.68
CA THR A 52 18.96 -30.99 16.86
C THR A 52 19.52 -29.94 17.81
N PRO A 53 20.44 -30.31 18.73
CA PRO A 53 21.03 -29.39 19.70
C PRO A 53 22.08 -28.49 19.03
N PHE A 54 21.64 -27.53 18.23
CA PHE A 54 22.50 -26.47 17.70
C PHE A 54 22.29 -25.17 18.47
N VAL A 55 23.35 -24.36 18.50
CA VAL A 55 23.36 -22.99 19.04
C VAL A 55 22.20 -22.21 18.43
N VAL A 56 21.34 -21.66 19.29
CA VAL A 56 20.18 -20.87 18.88
C VAL A 56 20.69 -19.54 18.35
N TYR A 57 20.91 -19.45 17.04
CA TYR A 57 21.03 -18.17 16.37
C TYR A 57 19.62 -17.57 16.23
N CYS A 58 19.46 -16.25 16.42
CA CYS A 58 18.20 -15.53 16.18
C CYS A 58 17.91 -15.43 14.67
N THR A 59 17.74 -16.56 13.99
CA THR A 59 17.56 -16.62 12.54
C THR A 59 16.36 -17.47 12.22
N ILE A 60 15.64 -17.04 11.18
CA ILE A 60 14.42 -17.70 10.72
C ILE A 60 14.68 -18.91 9.83
N THR A 61 15.91 -19.09 9.36
CA THR A 61 16.22 -20.04 8.29
C THR A 61 16.98 -21.25 8.83
N THR A 62 16.27 -22.35 9.02
CA THR A 62 16.90 -23.67 9.17
C THR A 62 17.08 -24.34 7.81
N PRO A 63 18.09 -25.21 7.62
CA PRO A 63 18.31 -25.90 6.34
C PRO A 63 17.08 -26.70 5.86
N ARG A 64 16.25 -27.15 6.81
CA ARG A 64 15.01 -27.89 6.53
C ARG A 64 13.86 -27.00 6.06
N GLY A 65 13.76 -25.78 6.61
CA GLY A 65 12.71 -24.81 6.30
C GLY A 65 13.02 -23.91 5.11
N GLU A 66 14.28 -23.83 4.67
CA GLU A 66 14.75 -22.88 3.67
C GLU A 66 13.94 -22.90 2.37
N ASN A 67 13.78 -24.07 1.74
CA ASN A 67 12.98 -24.20 0.51
C ASN A 67 11.53 -23.77 0.70
N PHE A 68 10.92 -24.11 1.85
CA PHE A 68 9.56 -23.70 2.17
C PHE A 68 9.45 -22.17 2.31
N HIS A 69 10.38 -21.55 3.04
CA HIS A 69 10.40 -20.09 3.20
C HIS A 69 10.63 -19.36 1.88
N GLN A 70 11.48 -19.89 1.00
CA GLN A 70 11.68 -19.35 -0.35
C GLN A 70 10.40 -19.43 -1.21
N CYS A 71 9.70 -20.56 -1.19
CA CYS A 71 8.42 -20.71 -1.89
C CYS A 71 7.35 -19.74 -1.35
N VAL A 72 7.26 -19.60 -0.02
CA VAL A 72 6.34 -18.65 0.62
C VAL A 72 6.68 -17.21 0.24
N ALA A 73 7.96 -16.83 0.25
CA ALA A 73 8.40 -15.49 -0.13
C ALA A 73 8.05 -15.18 -1.59
N LEU A 74 8.27 -16.13 -2.52
CA LEU A 74 7.90 -15.98 -3.93
C LEU A 74 6.37 -15.80 -4.09
N LEU A 75 5.57 -16.59 -3.38
CA LEU A 75 4.11 -16.46 -3.40
C LEU A 75 3.65 -15.08 -2.91
N LEU A 76 4.22 -14.58 -1.81
CA LEU A 76 3.91 -13.25 -1.27
C LEU A 76 4.29 -12.15 -2.25
N MET A 77 5.45 -12.25 -2.91
CA MET A 77 5.89 -11.30 -3.93
C MET A 77 4.92 -11.22 -5.12
N ILE A 78 4.42 -12.37 -5.60
CA ILE A 78 3.40 -12.42 -6.66
C ILE A 78 2.11 -11.69 -6.21
N ILE A 79 1.69 -11.90 -4.96
CA ILE A 79 0.51 -11.24 -4.39
C ILE A 79 0.70 -9.72 -4.28
N GLU A 80 1.91 -9.25 -3.93
CA GLU A 80 2.24 -7.82 -3.86
C GLU A 80 2.19 -7.15 -5.23
N ILE A 81 2.84 -7.75 -6.25
CA ILE A 81 2.80 -7.26 -7.63
C ILE A 81 1.35 -7.20 -8.14
N TRP A 82 0.57 -8.26 -7.89
CA TRP A 82 -0.85 -8.28 -8.23
C TRP A 82 -1.64 -7.15 -7.55
N THR A 83 -1.29 -6.82 -6.30
CA THR A 83 -1.91 -5.75 -5.53
C THR A 83 -1.66 -4.37 -6.16
N ILE A 84 -0.43 -4.07 -6.58
CA ILE A 84 -0.10 -2.82 -7.30
C ILE A 84 -0.92 -2.72 -8.58
N VAL A 85 -0.86 -3.76 -9.43
CA VAL A 85 -1.55 -3.78 -10.72
C VAL A 85 -3.05 -3.55 -10.54
N THR A 86 -3.64 -4.15 -9.50
CA THR A 86 -5.04 -3.97 -9.16
C THR A 86 -5.34 -2.52 -8.77
N PHE A 87 -4.54 -1.91 -7.89
CA PHE A 87 -4.74 -0.53 -7.48
C PHE A 87 -4.58 0.48 -8.63
N GLU A 88 -3.58 0.32 -9.50
CA GLU A 88 -3.42 1.19 -10.66
C GLU A 88 -4.57 1.07 -11.66
N ARG A 89 -5.01 -0.16 -11.93
CA ARG A 89 -6.17 -0.40 -12.80
C ARG A 89 -7.43 0.24 -12.22
N MET A 90 -7.61 0.17 -10.91
CA MET A 90 -8.73 0.83 -10.23
C MET A 90 -8.64 2.35 -10.30
N LEU A 91 -7.46 2.93 -10.07
CA LEU A 91 -7.25 4.37 -10.16
C LEU A 91 -7.57 4.90 -11.56
N ARG A 92 -7.08 4.21 -12.59
CA ARG A 92 -7.38 4.55 -14.00
C ARG A 92 -8.87 4.44 -14.30
N LYS A 93 -9.54 3.37 -13.85
CA LYS A 93 -10.98 3.18 -14.05
C LYS A 93 -11.81 4.24 -13.34
N ASN A 94 -11.48 4.59 -12.10
CA ASN A 94 -12.23 5.60 -11.35
C ASN A 94 -12.02 7.01 -11.94
N ARG A 95 -10.80 7.37 -12.39
CA ARG A 95 -10.57 8.64 -13.11
C ARG A 95 -11.38 8.73 -14.40
N LYS A 96 -11.38 7.68 -15.22
CA LYS A 96 -12.20 7.63 -16.45
C LYS A 96 -13.71 7.74 -16.18
N ARG A 97 -14.18 7.35 -14.99
CA ARG A 97 -15.58 7.52 -14.58
C ARG A 97 -15.85 8.95 -14.11
N MET A 98 -14.91 9.57 -13.42
CA MET A 98 -14.97 11.01 -13.10
C MET A 98 -14.91 11.89 -14.34
N GLU A 99 -14.39 11.43 -15.47
CA GLU A 99 -14.45 12.21 -16.72
C GLU A 99 -15.84 12.14 -17.39
N LYS A 100 -16.66 11.15 -17.02
CA LYS A 100 -17.98 10.88 -17.61
C LYS A 100 -19.12 11.30 -16.68
N GLU A 101 -18.97 12.44 -16.00
CA GLU A 101 -19.81 12.80 -14.86
C GLU A 101 -21.31 12.92 -15.21
N ASP A 102 -21.65 13.22 -16.46
CA ASP A 102 -23.00 13.61 -16.89
C ASP A 102 -24.10 12.60 -16.56
N ALA A 103 -23.77 11.31 -16.39
CA ALA A 103 -24.73 10.25 -16.08
C ALA A 103 -24.78 9.84 -14.60
N LEU A 104 -23.97 10.46 -13.73
CA LEU A 104 -23.80 10.02 -12.33
C LEU A 104 -24.57 10.92 -11.35
N THR A 105 -25.24 10.28 -10.39
CA THR A 105 -25.88 10.95 -9.26
C THR A 105 -24.85 11.61 -8.32
N LEU A 106 -25.29 12.58 -7.52
CA LEU A 106 -24.41 13.32 -6.60
C LEU A 106 -23.69 12.40 -5.61
N SER A 107 -24.38 11.37 -5.09
CA SER A 107 -23.79 10.40 -4.16
C SER A 107 -22.74 9.53 -4.84
N GLU A 108 -22.97 9.09 -6.08
CA GLU A 108 -22.01 8.29 -6.84
C GLU A 108 -20.75 9.09 -7.19
N ARG A 109 -20.91 10.37 -7.58
CA ARG A 109 -19.78 11.27 -7.81
C ARG A 109 -18.94 11.44 -6.54
N TYR A 110 -19.58 11.64 -5.40
CA TYR A 110 -18.90 11.73 -4.11
C TYR A 110 -18.12 10.45 -3.79
N GLN A 111 -18.73 9.27 -3.93
CA GLN A 111 -18.07 7.99 -3.67
C GLN A 111 -16.88 7.72 -4.60
N ILE A 112 -17.00 8.04 -5.88
CA ILE A 112 -15.90 7.88 -6.84
C ILE A 112 -14.76 8.84 -6.49
N SER A 113 -15.07 10.10 -6.18
CA SER A 113 -14.08 11.10 -5.75
C SER A 113 -13.34 10.63 -4.48
N GLU A 114 -14.07 10.13 -3.49
CA GLU A 114 -13.49 9.60 -2.26
C GLU A 114 -12.61 8.36 -2.52
N ASN A 115 -13.05 7.44 -3.38
CA ASN A 115 -12.26 6.30 -3.80
C ASN A 115 -10.97 6.72 -4.51
N VAL A 116 -11.01 7.72 -5.39
CA VAL A 116 -9.81 8.26 -6.07
C VAL A 116 -8.87 8.92 -5.06
N ARG A 117 -9.40 9.70 -4.13
CA ARG A 117 -8.63 10.35 -3.05
C ARG A 117 -7.90 9.31 -2.21
N MET A 118 -8.62 8.30 -1.74
CA MET A 118 -8.08 7.23 -0.92
C MET A 118 -7.04 6.40 -1.70
N LEU A 119 -7.32 6.05 -2.97
CA LEU A 119 -6.35 5.35 -3.82
C LEU A 119 -5.07 6.16 -4.02
N ARG A 120 -5.17 7.48 -4.19
CA ARG A 120 -3.99 8.36 -4.34
C ARG A 120 -3.12 8.40 -3.08
N ILE A 121 -3.71 8.20 -1.90
CA ILE A 121 -2.98 8.09 -0.63
C ILE A 121 -2.37 6.69 -0.47
N MET A 122 -3.10 5.63 -0.81
CA MET A 122 -2.62 4.26 -0.65
C MET A 122 -1.56 3.86 -1.68
N LEU A 123 -1.66 4.32 -2.93
CA LEU A 123 -0.75 3.93 -4.02
C LEU A 123 0.73 4.15 -3.67
N PRO A 124 1.17 5.32 -3.17
CA PRO A 124 2.59 5.52 -2.81
C PRO A 124 3.04 4.61 -1.67
N VAL A 125 2.15 4.27 -0.71
CA VAL A 125 2.45 3.34 0.38
C VAL A 125 2.66 1.92 -0.14
N VAL A 126 1.81 1.49 -1.08
CA VAL A 126 1.92 0.16 -1.70
C VAL A 126 3.17 0.07 -2.58
N TRP A 127 3.47 1.13 -3.35
CA TRP A 127 4.69 1.23 -4.14
C TRP A 127 5.94 1.18 -3.27
N SER A 128 5.98 1.93 -2.16
CA SER A 128 7.14 1.94 -1.28
C SER A 128 7.41 0.55 -0.69
N HIS A 129 6.38 -0.10 -0.12
CA HIS A 129 6.46 -1.44 0.42
C HIS A 129 7.00 -2.44 -0.61
N THR A 130 6.35 -2.52 -1.77
CA THR A 130 6.73 -3.49 -2.80
C THR A 130 8.11 -3.21 -3.38
N SER A 131 8.46 -1.92 -3.58
CA SER A 131 9.80 -1.56 -4.06
C SER A 131 10.89 -1.97 -3.08
N LEU A 132 10.64 -1.82 -1.78
CA LEU A 132 11.55 -2.26 -0.74
C LEU A 132 11.66 -3.78 -0.75
N THR A 133 10.54 -4.49 -0.84
CA THR A 133 10.52 -5.95 -0.96
C THR A 133 11.34 -6.44 -2.15
N CYS A 134 11.13 -5.85 -3.33
CA CYS A 134 11.86 -6.20 -4.54
C CYS A 134 13.36 -5.89 -4.43
N ILE A 135 13.74 -4.72 -3.91
CA ILE A 135 15.15 -4.34 -3.73
C ILE A 135 15.83 -5.33 -2.79
N THR A 136 15.20 -5.65 -1.65
CA THR A 136 15.75 -6.60 -0.69
C THR A 136 15.88 -8.00 -1.29
N ALA A 137 14.89 -8.45 -2.07
CA ALA A 137 14.97 -9.73 -2.77
C ALA A 137 16.09 -9.75 -3.82
N VAL A 138 16.29 -8.67 -4.57
CA VAL A 138 17.38 -8.56 -5.55
C VAL A 138 18.75 -8.56 -4.86
N ILE A 139 18.92 -7.80 -3.77
CA ILE A 139 20.16 -7.80 -2.97
C ILE A 139 20.46 -9.21 -2.45
N TYR A 140 19.44 -9.91 -1.93
CA TYR A 140 19.58 -11.29 -1.48
C TYR A 140 20.03 -12.23 -2.62
N LEU A 141 19.35 -12.17 -3.78
CA LEU A 141 19.69 -13.02 -4.94
C LEU A 141 21.10 -12.74 -5.48
N ILE A 142 21.51 -11.48 -5.54
CA ILE A 142 22.88 -11.10 -5.93
C ILE A 142 23.89 -11.68 -4.93
N GLY A 143 23.61 -11.58 -3.64
CA GLY A 143 24.45 -12.15 -2.59
C GLY A 143 24.64 -13.66 -2.73
N VAL A 144 23.55 -14.38 -2.97
CA VAL A 144 23.55 -15.83 -3.23
C VAL A 144 24.33 -16.16 -4.51
N ALA A 145 24.09 -15.45 -5.61
CA ALA A 145 24.73 -15.71 -6.89
C ALA A 145 26.25 -15.51 -6.88
N ASN A 146 26.75 -14.58 -6.06
CA ASN A 146 28.18 -14.32 -5.90
C ASN A 146 28.86 -15.24 -4.89
N GLY A 147 28.13 -16.19 -4.30
CA GLY A 147 28.67 -17.08 -3.27
C GLY A 147 29.20 -16.32 -2.04
N LEU A 148 28.68 -15.12 -1.78
CA LEU A 148 29.16 -14.24 -0.70
C LEU A 148 28.90 -14.79 0.70
N ALA A 149 28.22 -15.93 0.81
CA ALA A 149 28.00 -16.59 2.08
C ALA A 149 27.97 -18.11 1.91
N ASP A 150 28.87 -18.82 2.61
CA ASP A 150 28.77 -20.27 2.83
C ASP A 150 27.47 -20.68 3.55
N ARG A 151 26.80 -19.69 4.16
CA ARG A 151 25.44 -19.77 4.74
C ARG A 151 24.67 -18.50 4.43
N ASN A 152 23.45 -18.60 3.92
CA ASN A 152 22.55 -17.47 3.59
C ASN A 152 22.18 -16.51 4.75
N PHE A 153 22.76 -16.72 5.93
CA PHE A 153 22.44 -16.06 7.19
C PHE A 153 22.81 -14.56 7.25
N PRO A 154 24.04 -14.11 6.93
CA PRO A 154 24.40 -12.69 7.04
C PRO A 154 23.60 -11.80 6.07
N LEU A 155 23.33 -12.32 4.86
CA LEU A 155 22.53 -11.62 3.85
C LEU A 155 21.08 -11.45 4.29
N PHE A 156 20.53 -12.43 5.00
CA PHE A 156 19.18 -12.36 5.55
C PHE A 156 19.07 -11.33 6.69
N GLU A 157 20.07 -11.27 7.58
CA GLU A 157 20.08 -10.31 8.69
C GLU A 157 20.12 -8.86 8.20
N VAL A 158 21.02 -8.56 7.24
CA VAL A 158 21.10 -7.23 6.60
C VAL A 158 19.78 -6.88 5.89
N SER A 159 19.19 -7.85 5.20
CA SER A 159 17.89 -7.70 4.54
C SER A 159 16.76 -7.40 5.54
N SER A 160 16.77 -8.04 6.71
CA SER A 160 15.76 -7.82 7.75
C SER A 160 15.85 -6.42 8.37
N ILE A 161 17.06 -5.86 8.53
CA ILE A 161 17.26 -4.51 9.06
C ILE A 161 16.58 -3.47 8.17
N ILE A 162 16.65 -3.65 6.85
CA ILE A 162 16.03 -2.74 5.87
C ILE A 162 14.50 -2.67 6.08
N TYR A 163 13.84 -3.80 6.34
CA TYR A 163 12.40 -3.84 6.60
C TYR A 163 11.99 -3.15 7.92
N THR A 164 12.86 -3.13 8.93
CA THR A 164 12.57 -2.46 10.20
C THR A 164 12.33 -0.95 10.02
N PHE A 165 12.93 -0.33 9.01
CA PHE A 165 12.74 1.10 8.70
C PHE A 165 11.49 1.39 7.86
N GLU A 166 10.84 0.37 7.31
CA GLU A 166 9.68 0.54 6.43
C GLU A 166 8.50 1.27 7.10
N PRO A 167 8.08 0.94 8.33
CA PRO A 167 6.97 1.63 8.99
C PRO A 167 7.24 3.12 9.18
N ILE A 168 8.48 3.47 9.58
CA ILE A 168 8.91 4.85 9.76
C ILE A 168 8.83 5.61 8.43
N TYR A 169 9.28 5.00 7.33
CA TYR A 169 9.18 5.60 6.01
C TYR A 169 7.72 5.85 5.59
N ILE A 170 6.84 4.87 5.79
CA ILE A 170 5.42 4.98 5.46
C ILE A 170 4.77 6.12 6.27
N GLU A 171 5.03 6.21 7.56
CA GLU A 171 4.51 7.28 8.43
C GLU A 171 4.96 8.66 7.97
N ILE A 172 6.26 8.84 7.66
CA ILE A 172 6.80 10.11 7.15
C ILE A 172 6.11 10.50 5.84
N LYS A 173 5.90 9.53 4.93
CA LYS A 173 5.20 9.78 3.66
C LYS A 173 3.73 10.14 3.86
N LEU A 174 3.01 9.41 4.71
CA LEU A 174 1.62 9.71 5.03
C LEU A 174 1.48 11.08 5.68
N PHE A 175 2.35 11.42 6.63
CA PHE A 175 2.38 12.73 7.26
C PHE A 175 2.67 13.84 6.25
N SER A 176 3.60 13.62 5.31
CA SER A 176 3.89 14.57 4.24
C SER A 176 2.70 14.80 3.31
N ILE A 177 1.97 13.73 2.95
CA ILE A 177 0.76 13.81 2.13
C ILE A 177 -0.33 14.57 2.89
N TYR A 178 -0.52 14.24 4.17
CA TYR A 178 -1.50 14.91 5.02
C TYR A 178 -1.22 16.41 5.14
N ARG A 179 0.04 16.81 5.41
CA ARG A 179 0.41 18.24 5.51
C ARG A 179 0.17 18.99 4.20
N LYS A 180 0.46 18.37 3.05
CA LYS A 180 0.17 18.97 1.73
C LYS A 180 -1.33 19.18 1.54
N GLY A 181 -2.16 18.21 1.91
CA GLY A 181 -3.62 18.32 1.87
C GLY A 181 -4.16 19.41 2.80
N ALA A 182 -3.67 19.45 4.05
CA ALA A 182 -4.07 20.46 5.02
C ALA A 182 -3.68 21.89 4.58
N ARG A 183 -2.48 22.05 4.02
CA ARG A 183 -2.03 23.33 3.46
C ARG A 183 -2.92 23.78 2.31
N HIS A 184 -3.22 22.90 1.36
CA HIS A 184 -4.10 23.22 0.24
C HIS A 184 -5.51 23.60 0.71
N ASN A 185 -6.09 22.86 1.65
CA ASN A 185 -7.40 23.20 2.21
C ASN A 185 -7.39 24.56 2.91
N ARG A 186 -6.32 24.90 3.64
CA ARG A 186 -6.16 26.21 4.27
C ARG A 186 -6.05 27.32 3.23
N GLU A 187 -5.30 27.11 2.16
CA GLU A 187 -5.20 28.05 1.04
C GLU A 187 -6.57 28.30 0.41
N VAL A 188 -7.35 27.24 0.14
CA VAL A 188 -8.71 27.35 -0.39
C VAL A 188 -9.65 28.10 0.57
N ILE A 189 -9.58 27.83 1.87
CA ILE A 189 -10.39 28.56 2.86
C ILE A 189 -10.02 30.04 2.86
N VAL A 190 -8.73 30.37 2.89
CA VAL A 190 -8.27 31.77 2.85
C VAL A 190 -8.77 32.47 1.60
N THR A 191 -8.65 31.84 0.42
CA THR A 191 -9.17 32.37 -0.84
C THR A 191 -10.68 32.56 -0.81
N ASN A 192 -11.44 31.61 -0.28
CA ASN A 192 -12.91 31.69 -0.22
C ASN A 192 -13.42 32.67 0.85
N SER A 193 -12.62 32.92 1.90
CA SER A 193 -12.94 33.90 2.95
C SER A 193 -12.50 35.32 2.61
N ALA A 194 -11.72 35.51 1.55
CA ALA A 194 -11.29 36.83 1.11
C ALA A 194 -12.49 37.65 0.62
N THR A 195 -12.58 38.92 1.02
CA THR A 195 -13.65 39.84 0.61
C THR A 195 -13.06 41.13 0.05
N GLY A 196 -13.74 41.76 -0.90
CA GLY A 196 -13.33 43.05 -1.45
C GLY A 196 -12.07 42.98 -2.32
N GLU A 197 -11.11 43.86 -2.06
CA GLU A 197 -9.88 44.00 -2.87
C GLU A 197 -8.99 42.75 -2.83
N GLU A 198 -8.93 42.03 -1.71
CA GLU A 198 -8.14 40.80 -1.61
C GLU A 198 -8.66 39.70 -2.55
N LEU A 199 -9.99 39.53 -2.64
CA LEU A 199 -10.59 38.56 -3.54
C LEU A 199 -10.31 38.91 -5.01
N HIS A 200 -10.42 40.20 -5.35
CA HIS A 200 -10.12 40.69 -6.69
C HIS A 200 -8.65 40.47 -7.07
N ALA A 201 -7.72 40.72 -6.14
CA ALA A 201 -6.29 40.49 -6.35
C ALA A 201 -5.96 39.00 -6.56
N VAL A 202 -6.52 38.11 -5.73
CA VAL A 202 -6.31 36.65 -5.86
C VAL A 202 -6.87 36.12 -7.18
N HIS A 203 -8.08 36.51 -7.56
CA HIS A 203 -8.67 36.11 -8.84
C HIS A 203 -7.90 36.67 -10.04
N SER A 204 -7.51 37.94 -10.01
CA SER A 204 -6.74 38.57 -11.09
C SER A 204 -5.39 37.87 -11.30
N ALA A 205 -4.70 37.51 -10.22
CA ALA A 205 -3.45 36.75 -10.28
C ALA A 205 -3.64 35.34 -10.85
N ALA A 206 -4.71 34.64 -10.46
CA ALA A 206 -5.04 33.32 -11.00
C ALA A 206 -5.36 33.37 -12.50
N ILE A 207 -6.10 34.39 -12.94
CA ILE A 207 -6.39 34.62 -14.37
C ILE A 207 -5.08 34.90 -15.10
N GLN A 208 -4.25 35.84 -14.65
CA GLN A 208 -2.97 36.13 -15.34
C GLN A 208 -2.04 34.92 -15.44
N ALA A 209 -2.02 34.05 -14.42
CA ALA A 209 -1.23 32.83 -14.44
C ALA A 209 -1.73 31.79 -15.46
N ALA A 210 -3.05 31.74 -15.73
CA ALA A 210 -3.64 30.83 -16.71
C ALA A 210 -3.45 31.28 -18.17
N TRP A 211 -3.09 32.55 -18.39
CA TRP A 211 -2.85 33.14 -19.71
C TRP A 211 -1.37 33.14 -20.13
N ARG A 212 -0.47 32.63 -19.28
CA ARG A 212 0.95 32.37 -19.61
C ARG A 212 1.14 30.91 -19.96
#